data_AF-A0A7L0PHQ2-F1
#
_entry.id   AF-A0A7L0PHQ2-F1
#
_cell.length_a   1.000
_cell.length_b   1.000
_cell.length_c   1.000
_cell.angle_alpha   90.00
_cell.angle_beta   90.00
_cell.angle_gamma   90.00
#
_symmetry.space_group_name_H-M   'P 1'
#
loop_
_entity.id
_entity.type
_entity.pdbx_description
1 polymer ?
#
loop_
_entity_poly.entity_id
_entity_poly.type
_entity_poly.pdbx_seq_one_letter_code
_entity_poly.pdbx_strand_id
1 'polypeptide(L)'
;MPAPATPHARLRHGAPPLLLLLTALATALACHHPRTHDATFLWRSLQFLRAMAPSHAQPCHQHHAPFPFPDALLHTDHPQQAADTLQRILDNLFDILSSNSALQHWGTQAHRDLLSTMDRYLEDLQPCVTPNGTLPQGRGAQDLRLRIDEYFSHFHNFLRTHNHSACAWNHVRLQARTCFQHLHNLTRTMR
;
A
#
# COMPACT_ATOMS: atom_id res chain seq x y z
N MET A 1 30.41 -38.84 -54.06
CA MET A 1 29.43 -37.81 -53.67
C MET A 1 29.72 -37.33 -52.25
N PRO A 2 30.19 -36.10 -52.08
CA PRO A 2 29.96 -35.34 -50.84
C PRO A 2 29.27 -34.01 -51.17
N ALA A 3 28.18 -33.70 -50.45
CA ALA A 3 27.46 -32.43 -50.56
C ALA A 3 28.15 -31.33 -49.71
N PRO A 4 28.19 -30.06 -50.13
CA PRO A 4 28.66 -28.98 -49.28
C PRO A 4 27.54 -28.48 -48.35
N ALA A 5 27.87 -28.34 -47.06
CA ALA A 5 27.00 -27.76 -46.04
C ALA A 5 26.82 -26.25 -46.23
N THR A 6 25.59 -25.78 -46.07
CA THR A 6 25.21 -24.37 -46.05
C THR A 6 25.60 -23.71 -44.73
N PRO A 7 26.03 -22.43 -44.72
CA PRO A 7 26.25 -21.70 -43.48
C PRO A 7 24.92 -21.23 -42.90
N HIS A 8 24.58 -21.68 -41.69
CA HIS A 8 23.50 -21.09 -40.91
C HIS A 8 23.88 -19.65 -40.52
N ALA A 9 23.14 -18.68 -41.06
CA ALA A 9 23.18 -17.30 -40.63
C ALA A 9 22.77 -17.22 -39.14
N ARG A 10 23.71 -16.87 -38.27
CA ARG A 10 23.39 -16.52 -36.88
C ARG A 10 22.62 -15.19 -36.88
N LEU A 11 21.32 -15.27 -36.61
CA LEU A 11 20.50 -14.11 -36.28
C LEU A 11 21.06 -13.43 -35.02
N ARG A 12 21.56 -12.19 -35.19
CA ARG A 12 21.96 -11.31 -34.10
C ARG A 12 20.76 -11.04 -33.19
N HIS A 13 20.86 -11.43 -31.92
CA HIS A 13 19.92 -11.07 -30.85
C HIS A 13 20.09 -9.59 -30.44
N GLY A 14 19.67 -8.68 -31.31
CA GLY A 14 19.72 -7.22 -31.09
C GLY A 14 18.50 -6.63 -30.37
N ALA A 15 17.61 -7.44 -29.82
CA ALA A 15 16.38 -7.01 -29.13
C ALA A 15 16.44 -6.77 -27.60
N PRO A 16 17.44 -7.23 -26.80
CA PRO A 16 17.39 -7.08 -25.35
C PRO A 16 17.38 -5.63 -24.82
N PRO A 17 18.24 -4.71 -25.31
CA PRO A 17 18.37 -3.39 -24.68
C PRO A 17 17.20 -2.45 -25.02
N LEU A 18 16.59 -2.59 -26.20
CA LEU A 18 15.42 -1.80 -26.59
C LEU A 18 14.19 -2.17 -25.74
N LEU A 19 13.99 -3.47 -25.47
CA LEU A 19 12.90 -3.95 -24.64
C LEU A 19 13.04 -3.47 -23.18
N LEU A 20 14.28 -3.45 -22.65
CA LEU A 20 14.58 -2.90 -21.33
C LEU A 20 14.34 -1.39 -21.26
N LEU A 21 14.70 -0.63 -22.30
CA LEU A 21 14.44 0.80 -22.35
C LEU A 21 12.94 1.10 -22.42
N LEU A 22 12.18 0.35 -23.22
CA LEU A 22 10.73 0.52 -23.37
C LEU A 22 9.98 0.20 -22.08
N THR A 23 10.40 -0.85 -21.35
CA THR A 23 9.83 -1.20 -20.04
C THR A 23 10.17 -0.15 -18.97
N ALA A 24 11.39 0.38 -18.96
CA ALA A 24 11.78 1.49 -18.08
C ALA A 24 11.00 2.79 -18.40
N LEU A 25 10.78 3.10 -19.68
CA LEU A 25 9.98 4.27 -20.07
C LEU A 25 8.50 4.10 -19.71
N ALA A 26 7.94 2.90 -19.93
CA ALA A 26 6.54 2.60 -19.61
C ALA A 26 6.26 2.67 -18.12
N THR A 27 7.16 2.14 -17.28
CA THR A 27 7.07 2.24 -15.82
C THR A 27 7.21 3.68 -15.35
N ALA A 28 8.20 4.44 -15.86
CA ALA A 28 8.35 5.86 -15.55
C ALA A 28 7.12 6.69 -15.96
N LEU A 29 6.54 6.45 -17.15
CA LEU A 29 5.31 7.12 -17.56
C LEU A 29 4.10 6.72 -16.70
N ALA A 30 3.99 5.45 -16.31
CA ALA A 30 2.91 4.99 -15.43
C ALA A 30 2.96 5.68 -14.05
N CYS A 31 4.18 5.96 -13.54
CA CYS A 31 4.38 6.74 -12.32
C CYS A 31 4.09 8.24 -12.51
N HIS A 32 4.60 8.82 -13.60
CA HIS A 32 4.58 10.26 -13.81
C HIS A 32 3.26 10.78 -14.38
N HIS A 33 2.38 9.92 -14.90
CA HIS A 33 1.09 10.35 -15.43
C HIS A 33 0.00 10.18 -14.36
N PRO A 34 -0.49 11.27 -13.73
CA PRO A 34 -1.42 11.22 -12.59
C PRO A 34 -2.83 10.70 -12.92
N ARG A 35 -3.04 10.12 -14.11
CA ARG A 35 -4.36 9.77 -14.65
C ARG A 35 -4.90 8.43 -14.12
N THR A 36 -4.11 7.65 -13.39
CA THR A 36 -4.50 6.28 -12.97
C THR A 36 -4.62 6.09 -11.46
N HIS A 37 -3.93 6.87 -10.62
CA HIS A 37 -4.20 6.81 -9.18
C HIS A 37 -5.49 7.54 -8.90
N ASP A 38 -6.57 6.78 -8.68
CA ASP A 38 -7.90 7.31 -8.39
C ASP A 38 -7.80 8.43 -7.35
N ALA A 39 -7.92 9.68 -7.81
CA ALA A 39 -7.74 10.85 -6.96
C ALA A 39 -8.80 10.92 -5.84
N THR A 40 -9.85 10.11 -5.95
CA THR A 40 -10.90 9.95 -4.95
C THR A 40 -10.64 8.79 -3.99
N PHE A 41 -9.63 7.94 -4.20
CA PHE A 41 -9.29 6.78 -3.36
C PHE A 41 -9.26 7.14 -1.87
N LEU A 42 -8.37 8.05 -1.47
CA LEU A 42 -8.21 8.44 -0.06
C LEU A 42 -9.53 9.00 0.51
N TRP A 43 -10.25 9.80 -0.28
CA TRP A 43 -11.53 10.37 0.13
C TRP A 43 -12.61 9.29 0.32
N ARG A 44 -12.76 8.37 -0.62
CA ARG A 44 -13.73 7.26 -0.54
C ARG A 44 -13.42 6.34 0.61
N SER A 45 -12.15 5.97 0.82
CA SER A 45 -11.70 5.17 1.96
C SER A 45 -12.09 5.81 3.29
N LEU A 46 -11.93 7.14 3.42
CA LEU A 46 -12.38 7.89 4.59
C LEU A 46 -13.90 7.88 4.77
N GLN A 47 -14.69 7.94 3.68
CA GLN A 47 -16.15 7.84 3.76
C GLN A 47 -16.60 6.44 4.17
N PHE A 48 -16.00 5.39 3.63
CA PHE A 48 -16.31 4.02 4.03
C PHE A 48 -15.97 3.76 5.49
N LEU A 49 -14.79 4.20 5.95
CA LEU A 49 -14.42 4.12 7.37
C LEU A 49 -15.36 4.92 8.27
N ARG A 50 -15.96 6.02 7.79
CA ARG A 50 -17.00 6.74 8.52
C ARG A 50 -18.30 5.93 8.58
N ALA A 51 -18.72 5.33 7.47
CA ALA A 51 -19.93 4.49 7.40
C ALA A 51 -19.83 3.19 8.22
N MET A 52 -18.60 2.72 8.49
CA MET A 52 -18.33 1.59 9.39
C MET A 52 -18.39 1.96 10.89
N ALA A 53 -18.69 3.21 11.24
CA ALA A 53 -18.79 3.62 12.64
C ALA A 53 -19.93 2.86 13.35
N PRO A 54 -19.76 2.48 14.63
CA PRO A 54 -20.84 1.88 15.40
C PRO A 54 -22.07 2.79 15.45
N SER A 55 -23.26 2.22 15.25
CA SER A 55 -24.53 2.97 15.29
C SER A 55 -24.82 3.60 16.66
N HIS A 56 -24.31 2.98 17.73
CA HIS A 56 -24.35 3.53 19.08
C HIS A 56 -22.93 3.74 19.60
N ALA A 57 -22.66 4.96 20.08
CA ALA A 57 -21.46 5.28 20.84
C ALA A 57 -21.58 4.69 22.24
N GLN A 58 -21.45 3.36 22.40
CA GLN A 58 -21.04 2.85 23.69
C GLN A 58 -19.70 3.52 24.03
N PRO A 59 -19.56 4.16 25.20
CA PRO A 59 -18.31 4.77 25.58
C PRO A 59 -17.27 3.68 25.72
N CYS A 60 -16.41 3.54 24.71
CA CYS A 60 -15.17 2.82 24.87
C CYS A 60 -14.32 3.64 25.82
N HIS A 61 -13.96 3.06 26.96
CA HIS A 61 -12.88 3.63 27.76
C HIS A 61 -11.69 3.86 26.83
N GLN A 62 -11.02 5.01 26.95
CA GLN A 62 -9.80 5.28 26.19
C GLN A 62 -8.79 4.19 26.55
N HIS A 63 -8.76 3.13 25.76
CA HIS A 63 -7.67 2.18 25.77
C HIS A 63 -6.47 3.00 25.30
N HIS A 64 -5.63 3.40 26.27
CA HIS A 64 -4.42 4.16 26.04
C HIS A 64 -3.45 3.33 25.23
N ALA A 65 -3.61 3.36 23.93
CA ALA A 65 -2.56 3.03 23.01
C ALA A 65 -2.54 4.15 21.98
N PRO A 66 -1.89 5.30 22.28
CA PRO A 66 -1.51 6.18 21.21
C PRO A 66 -0.50 5.38 20.39
N PHE A 67 -0.92 4.88 19.24
CA PHE A 67 -0.02 4.55 18.15
C PHE A 67 0.09 5.85 17.35
N PRO A 68 0.89 6.84 17.79
CA PRO A 68 1.06 8.05 17.00
C PRO A 68 1.56 7.60 15.64
N PHE A 69 0.91 8.11 14.59
CA PHE A 69 1.36 7.83 13.25
C PHE A 69 2.81 8.32 13.14
N PRO A 70 3.76 7.51 12.62
CA PRO A 70 5.15 7.92 12.61
C PRO A 70 5.37 8.87 11.43
N ASP A 71 5.09 10.16 11.61
CA ASP A 71 5.14 11.18 10.54
C ASP A 71 6.49 11.24 9.82
N ALA A 72 7.58 10.87 10.50
CA ALA A 72 8.91 10.73 9.91
C ALA A 72 8.93 9.79 8.69
N LEU A 73 7.99 8.85 8.58
CA LEU A 73 7.86 7.92 7.45
C LEU A 73 7.36 8.59 6.17
N LEU A 74 6.74 9.78 6.27
CA LEU A 74 6.18 10.50 5.13
C LEU A 74 7.19 11.42 4.43
N HIS A 75 8.39 11.58 5.00
CA HIS A 75 9.39 12.53 4.53
C HIS A 75 10.25 11.89 3.45
N THR A 76 9.85 12.08 2.20
CA THR A 76 10.65 11.73 1.02
C THR A 76 10.38 12.74 -0.07
N ASP A 77 11.41 13.12 -0.82
CA ASP A 77 11.28 13.95 -2.03
C ASP A 77 11.31 13.09 -3.31
N HIS A 78 11.46 11.77 -3.16
CA HIS A 78 11.58 10.82 -4.27
C HIS A 78 10.24 10.13 -4.55
N PRO A 79 9.66 10.27 -5.76
CA PRO A 79 8.36 9.68 -6.12
C PRO A 79 8.29 8.15 -5.95
N GLN A 80 9.35 7.43 -6.33
CA GLN A 80 9.44 5.97 -6.19
C GLN A 80 9.40 5.55 -4.71
N GLN A 81 10.19 6.21 -3.87
CA GLN A 81 10.18 5.95 -2.43
C GLN A 81 8.83 6.32 -1.79
N ALA A 82 8.14 7.35 -2.29
CA ALA A 82 6.79 7.68 -1.86
C ALA A 82 5.78 6.59 -2.25
N ALA A 83 5.89 6.05 -3.46
CA ALA A 83 5.07 4.93 -3.94
C ALA A 83 5.29 3.65 -3.12
N ASP A 84 6.54 3.26 -2.89
CA ASP A 84 6.90 2.10 -2.07
C ASP A 84 6.40 2.25 -0.62
N THR A 85 6.54 3.45 -0.04
CA THR A 85 6.05 3.76 1.32
C THR A 85 4.53 3.69 1.38
N LEU A 86 3.84 4.26 0.38
CA LEU A 86 2.39 4.24 0.27
C LEU A 86 1.88 2.80 0.14
N GLN A 87 2.48 1.99 -0.74
CA GLN A 87 2.11 0.60 -0.92
C GLN A 87 2.25 -0.16 0.40
N ARG A 88 3.40 -0.03 1.08
CA ARG A 88 3.67 -0.72 2.35
C ARG A 88 2.64 -0.41 3.44
N ILE A 89 2.26 0.87 3.57
CA ILE A 89 1.25 1.29 4.55
C ILE A 89 -0.13 0.71 4.18
N LEU A 90 -0.48 0.73 2.89
CA LEU A 90 -1.75 0.21 2.41
C LEU A 90 -1.85 -1.31 2.52
N ASP A 91 -0.77 -2.05 2.23
CA ASP A 91 -0.71 -3.50 2.42
C ASP A 91 -0.96 -3.89 3.88
N ASN A 92 -0.27 -3.25 4.83
CA ASN A 92 -0.47 -3.53 6.25
C ASN A 92 -1.90 -3.20 6.72
N LEU A 93 -2.48 -2.09 6.22
CA LEU A 93 -3.88 -1.76 6.50
C LEU A 93 -4.82 -2.81 5.91
N PHE A 94 -4.56 -3.24 4.67
CA PHE A 94 -5.36 -4.23 3.98
C PHE A 94 -5.34 -5.56 4.73
N ASP A 95 -4.17 -6.02 5.19
CA ASP A 95 -4.02 -7.24 5.98
C ASP A 95 -4.84 -7.20 7.28
N ILE A 96 -4.81 -6.08 8.01
CA ILE A 96 -5.60 -5.91 9.23
C ILE A 96 -7.10 -5.93 8.92
N LEU A 97 -7.52 -5.18 7.90
CA LEU A 97 -8.93 -4.96 7.57
C LEU A 97 -9.57 -6.15 6.84
N SER A 98 -8.79 -6.98 6.16
CA SER A 98 -9.25 -8.19 5.47
C SER A 98 -9.19 -9.45 6.34
N SER A 99 -8.64 -9.34 7.55
CA SER A 99 -8.56 -10.46 8.49
C SER A 99 -9.93 -11.10 8.78
N ASN A 100 -9.94 -12.40 9.06
CA ASN A 100 -11.17 -13.14 9.40
C ASN A 100 -11.96 -12.49 10.55
N SER A 101 -11.26 -11.94 11.55
CA SER A 101 -11.87 -11.25 12.68
C SER A 101 -12.49 -9.91 12.28
N ALA A 102 -11.89 -9.17 11.33
CA ALA A 102 -12.47 -7.94 10.79
C ALA A 102 -13.73 -8.24 9.96
N LEU A 103 -13.68 -9.27 9.11
CA LEU A 103 -14.82 -9.73 8.31
C LEU A 103 -16.00 -10.13 9.20
N GLN A 104 -15.74 -10.86 10.29
CA GLN A 104 -16.76 -11.22 11.29
C GLN A 104 -17.30 -10.01 12.06
N HIS A 105 -16.47 -9.00 12.32
CA HIS A 105 -16.87 -7.83 13.09
C HIS A 105 -17.77 -6.85 12.32
N TRP A 106 -17.36 -6.43 11.11
CA TRP A 106 -18.10 -5.42 10.37
C TRP A 106 -19.17 -6.01 9.47
N GLY A 107 -18.84 -6.96 8.59
CA GLY A 107 -19.79 -7.59 7.65
C GLY A 107 -20.62 -6.62 6.77
N THR A 108 -20.34 -5.31 6.80
CA THR A 108 -21.15 -4.27 6.16
C THR A 108 -20.76 -4.08 4.70
N GLN A 109 -21.66 -3.46 3.93
CA GLN A 109 -21.35 -3.08 2.54
C GLN A 109 -20.17 -2.09 2.49
N ALA A 110 -20.13 -1.10 3.39
CA ALA A 110 -19.05 -0.13 3.46
C ALA A 110 -17.67 -0.78 3.68
N HIS A 111 -17.59 -1.84 4.49
CA HIS A 111 -16.35 -2.60 4.69
C HIS A 111 -15.92 -3.33 3.41
N ARG A 112 -16.85 -3.96 2.69
CA ARG A 112 -16.55 -4.59 1.39
C ARG A 112 -16.09 -3.58 0.35
N ASP A 113 -16.76 -2.43 0.27
CA ASP A 113 -16.42 -1.36 -0.68
C ASP A 113 -15.04 -0.75 -0.37
N LEU A 114 -14.69 -0.66 0.91
CA LEU A 114 -13.35 -0.25 1.35
C LEU A 114 -12.29 -1.23 0.86
N LEU A 115 -12.47 -2.54 1.11
CA LEU A 115 -11.51 -3.57 0.68
C LEU A 115 -11.36 -3.59 -0.85
N SER A 116 -12.46 -3.58 -1.60
CA SER A 116 -12.42 -3.53 -3.07
C SER A 116 -11.76 -2.26 -3.61
N THR A 117 -11.95 -1.12 -2.93
CA THR A 117 -11.31 0.13 -3.32
C THR A 117 -9.81 0.11 -3.03
N MET A 118 -9.38 -0.50 -1.93
CA MET A 118 -7.96 -0.68 -1.60
C MET A 118 -7.25 -1.63 -2.55
N ASP A 119 -7.86 -2.78 -2.83
CA ASP A 119 -7.33 -3.81 -3.73
C ASP A 119 -7.04 -3.24 -5.13
N ARG A 120 -8.04 -2.61 -5.75
CA ARG A 120 -7.88 -1.93 -7.04
C ARG A 120 -6.81 -0.85 -7.01
N TYR A 121 -6.72 -0.07 -5.93
CA TYR A 121 -5.71 0.98 -5.83
C TYR A 121 -4.29 0.40 -5.71
N LEU A 122 -4.12 -0.72 -5.01
CA LEU A 122 -2.84 -1.43 -4.91
C LEU A 122 -2.41 -2.03 -6.26
N GLU A 123 -3.35 -2.57 -7.04
CA GLU A 123 -3.09 -3.02 -8.42
C GLU A 123 -2.63 -1.85 -9.31
N ASP A 124 -3.33 -0.71 -9.24
CA ASP A 124 -2.99 0.51 -9.98
C ASP A 124 -1.64 1.11 -9.54
N LEU A 125 -1.22 0.85 -8.30
CA LEU A 125 0.05 1.32 -7.74
C LEU A 125 1.24 0.44 -8.14
N GLN A 126 1.02 -0.83 -8.46
CA GLN A 126 2.08 -1.82 -8.72
C GLN A 126 3.10 -1.38 -9.80
N PRO A 127 2.73 -0.74 -10.94
CA PRO A 127 3.70 -0.28 -11.92
C PRO A 127 4.63 0.83 -11.41
N CYS A 128 4.26 1.48 -10.29
CA CYS A 128 4.98 2.59 -9.70
C CYS A 128 5.94 2.19 -8.58
N VAL A 129 5.85 0.94 -8.16
CA VAL A 129 6.67 0.37 -7.11
C VAL A 129 7.85 -0.29 -7.77
N THR A 130 9.03 -0.12 -7.19
CA THR A 130 10.22 -0.73 -7.78
C THR A 130 10.17 -2.26 -7.60
N PRO A 131 10.42 -3.09 -8.63
CA PRO A 131 10.36 -4.54 -8.49
C PRO A 131 11.25 -5.02 -7.34
N ASN A 132 10.63 -5.56 -6.29
CA ASN A 132 11.26 -6.10 -5.09
C ASN A 132 12.45 -5.28 -4.55
N GLY A 133 12.18 -4.07 -4.05
CA GLY A 133 13.05 -3.45 -3.05
C GLY A 133 14.32 -2.80 -3.60
N THR A 134 14.22 -2.17 -4.76
CA THR A 134 15.23 -1.23 -5.27
C THR A 134 14.91 0.23 -4.93
N LEU A 135 14.42 0.49 -3.70
CA LEU A 135 15.04 1.61 -2.98
C LEU A 135 16.55 1.36 -3.07
N PRO A 136 17.42 2.38 -3.25
CA PRO A 136 18.84 2.16 -3.04
C PRO A 136 18.95 1.39 -1.73
N GLN A 137 19.55 0.19 -1.78
CA GLN A 137 19.69 -0.73 -0.63
C GLN A 137 20.64 -0.11 0.40
N GLY A 138 20.24 1.05 0.89
CA GLY A 138 20.85 1.82 1.92
C GLY A 138 20.11 1.53 3.21
N ARG A 139 20.85 1.63 4.30
CA ARG A 139 20.37 1.38 5.67
C ARG A 139 19.04 2.09 5.99
N GLY A 140 18.79 3.27 5.40
CA GLY A 140 17.55 4.04 5.59
C GLY A 140 16.28 3.41 5.00
N ALA A 141 16.37 2.70 3.87
CA ALA A 141 15.24 2.00 3.25
C ALA A 141 14.73 0.86 4.13
N GLN A 142 15.68 0.09 4.65
CA GLN A 142 15.40 -1.06 5.51
C GLN A 142 14.90 -0.63 6.89
N ASP A 143 15.47 0.45 7.44
CA ASP A 143 15.00 1.07 8.68
C ASP A 143 13.56 1.60 8.55
N LEU A 144 13.22 2.26 7.43
CA LEU A 144 11.86 2.71 7.14
C LEU A 144 10.86 1.55 7.13
N ARG A 145 11.22 0.47 6.44
CA ARG A 145 10.41 -0.76 6.38
C ARG A 145 10.14 -1.33 7.77
N LEU A 146 11.19 -1.48 8.58
CA LEU A 146 11.07 -2.02 9.93
C LEU A 146 10.17 -1.16 10.81
N ARG A 147 10.26 0.17 10.71
CA ARG A 147 9.41 1.10 11.48
C ARG A 147 7.94 1.03 11.07
N ILE A 148 7.65 0.86 9.78
CA ILE A 148 6.27 0.65 9.30
C ILE A 148 5.73 -0.68 9.86
N ASP A 149 6.50 -1.76 9.73
CA ASP A 149 6.10 -3.07 10.22
C ASP A 149 5.92 -3.08 11.75
N GLU A 150 6.80 -2.40 12.50
CA GLU A 150 6.68 -2.20 13.95
C GLU A 150 5.41 -1.45 14.32
N TYR A 151 5.12 -0.32 13.64
CA TYR A 151 3.91 0.46 13.85
C TYR A 151 2.64 -0.39 13.69
N PHE A 152 2.55 -1.19 12.63
CA PHE A 152 1.39 -2.05 12.39
C PHE A 152 1.35 -3.29 13.30
N SER A 153 2.50 -3.79 13.75
CA SER A 153 2.54 -4.86 14.77
C SER A 153 1.78 -4.49 16.03
N HIS A 154 1.77 -3.20 16.38
CA HIS A 154 1.04 -2.72 17.54
C HIS A 154 -0.48 -2.85 17.39
N PHE A 155 -1.02 -2.74 16.18
CA PHE A 155 -2.45 -2.93 15.91
C PHE A 155 -2.85 -4.39 16.13
N HIS A 156 -2.04 -5.32 15.60
CA HIS A 156 -2.25 -6.75 15.83
C HIS A 156 -2.18 -7.10 17.31
N ASN A 157 -1.18 -6.57 18.04
CA ASN A 157 -1.05 -6.80 19.46
C ASN A 157 -2.24 -6.20 20.26
N PHE A 158 -2.69 -5.01 19.89
CA PHE A 158 -3.83 -4.34 20.50
C PHE A 158 -5.12 -5.13 20.30
N LEU A 159 -5.42 -5.56 19.07
CA LEU A 159 -6.58 -6.39 18.77
C LEU A 159 -6.56 -7.69 19.57
N ARG A 160 -5.41 -8.36 19.65
CA ARG A 160 -5.22 -9.60 20.41
C ARG A 160 -5.43 -9.39 21.91
N THR A 161 -4.80 -8.39 22.50
CA THR A 161 -4.89 -8.09 23.94
C THR A 161 -6.28 -7.63 24.37
N HIS A 162 -7.07 -7.09 23.45
CA HIS A 162 -8.45 -6.65 23.69
C HIS A 162 -9.48 -7.62 23.09
N ASN A 163 -9.09 -8.88 22.84
CA ASN A 163 -9.93 -9.99 22.38
C ASN A 163 -10.80 -9.65 21.17
N HIS A 164 -10.29 -8.84 20.23
CA HIS A 164 -11.03 -8.38 19.07
C HIS A 164 -12.40 -7.76 19.39
N SER A 165 -12.52 -7.11 20.56
CA SER A 165 -13.77 -6.48 21.00
C SER A 165 -14.23 -5.36 20.04
N ALA A 166 -15.52 -5.02 20.09
CA ALA A 166 -16.06 -3.91 19.30
C ALA A 166 -15.34 -2.57 19.56
N CYS A 167 -14.91 -2.34 20.80
CA CYS A 167 -14.09 -1.16 21.13
C CYS A 167 -12.70 -1.21 20.53
N ALA A 168 -12.07 -2.39 20.49
CA ALA A 168 -10.77 -2.53 19.84
C ALA A 168 -10.85 -2.25 18.34
N TRP A 169 -11.87 -2.78 17.66
CA TRP A 169 -12.08 -2.52 16.24
C TRP A 169 -12.47 -1.08 15.93
N ASN A 170 -13.28 -0.44 16.76
CA ASN A 170 -13.55 0.99 16.60
C ASN A 170 -12.28 1.83 16.76
N HIS A 171 -11.37 1.47 17.67
CA HIS A 171 -10.07 2.13 17.79
C HIS A 171 -9.22 1.92 16.52
N VAL A 172 -9.08 0.69 16.03
CA VAL A 172 -8.35 0.38 14.77
C VAL A 172 -8.94 1.15 13.58
N ARG A 173 -10.27 1.26 13.48
CA ARG A 173 -10.94 2.07 12.45
C ARG A 173 -10.54 3.54 12.53
N LEU A 174 -10.47 4.11 13.73
CA LEU A 174 -10.04 5.50 13.92
C LEU A 174 -8.57 5.68 13.53
N GLN A 175 -7.70 4.75 13.91
CA GLN A 175 -6.29 4.79 13.51
C GLN A 175 -6.12 4.62 11.99
N ALA A 176 -6.90 3.74 11.35
CA ALA A 176 -6.91 3.61 9.89
C ALA A 176 -7.31 4.93 9.22
N ARG A 177 -8.33 5.64 9.76
CA ARG A 177 -8.70 6.98 9.27
C ARG A 177 -7.53 7.96 9.37
N THR A 178 -6.81 7.95 10.49
CA THR A 178 -5.60 8.76 10.67
C THR A 178 -4.56 8.42 9.62
N CYS A 179 -4.24 7.13 9.40
CA CYS A 179 -3.32 6.71 8.33
C CYS A 179 -3.75 7.28 6.96
N PHE A 180 -5.01 7.11 6.54
CA PHE A 180 -5.52 7.64 5.27
C PHE A 180 -5.42 9.17 5.15
N GLN A 181 -5.52 9.91 6.25
CA GLN A 181 -5.32 11.36 6.26
C GLN A 181 -3.84 11.72 6.00
N HIS A 182 -2.91 10.98 6.59
CA HIS A 182 -1.46 11.18 6.40
C HIS A 182 -0.98 10.81 4.99
N LEU A 183 -1.60 9.80 4.36
CA LEU A 183 -1.24 9.34 3.02
C LEU A 183 -1.40 10.42 1.93
N HIS A 184 -2.20 11.47 2.15
CA HIS A 184 -2.36 12.57 1.20
C HIS A 184 -1.02 13.22 0.81
N ASN A 185 -0.09 13.35 1.76
CA ASN A 185 1.23 13.92 1.52
C ASN A 185 2.08 13.04 0.60
N LEU A 186 2.02 11.72 0.76
CA LEU A 186 2.73 10.77 -0.09
C LEU A 186 2.17 10.76 -1.51
N THR A 187 0.84 10.74 -1.67
CA THR A 187 0.20 10.80 -2.99
C THR A 187 0.51 12.11 -3.71
N ARG A 188 0.72 13.21 -2.99
CA ARG A 188 1.19 14.48 -3.58
C ARG A 188 2.63 14.38 -4.07
N THR A 189 3.51 13.74 -3.30
CA THR A 189 4.94 13.57 -3.60
C THR A 189 5.19 12.67 -4.81
N MET A 190 4.28 11.73 -5.08
CA MET A 190 4.36 10.85 -6.25
C MET A 190 4.10 11.58 -7.59
N ARG A 191 3.50 12.77 -7.57
CA ARG A 191 3.20 13.57 -8.78
C ARG A 191 4.37 14.46 -9.17
#